data_AF-A0A819VA77-F1
#
_entry.id   AF-A0A819VA77-F1
#
_cell.length_a   1.000
_cell.length_b   1.000
_cell.length_c   1.000
_cell.angle_alpha   90.00
_cell.angle_beta   90.00
_cell.angle_gamma   90.00
#
_symmetry.space_group_name_H-M   'P 1'
#
loop_
_entity.id
_entity.type
_entity.pdbx_description
1 polymer ?
#
loop_
_entity_poly.entity_id
_entity_poly.type
_entity_poly.pdbx_seq_one_letter_code
_entity_poly.pdbx_strand_id
1 'polypeptide(L)'
;MQMSIISDYKFQCVNTTCFPFMNVFTSNIKNCQVACLAQSQCEGATFERSTSNCELFDNILNQNGNMLADVDTISINVITGTRFPSEPTTTSTSITSSSASSLSATSSSSSSTSSLTTTSSSTSSLTTTSSSTSSLTTTSSSTSTTTSSSSSSSSTTTTTTTTATSSTTSSTTTTTSSTTSSTTTSTTSSSTSSTTSATTTSTTSSSTSSTTSATTTIGCNFFLNQTAYPVGSFPMSVAVVDVNSDNKPDIIVANYDSTTVGVLLNTGNGTFNNQTTYAVGNDAQAVAVVDVNSDNKSDIVVANRGSGTVSVLLNAGNGTFNAQTTYSVGTQPQSVAVVDVNNDNKPDIIVANYGSNNVGVLLNAGNGTFNAQTTYSVGSSPSSVAVVDVNSDNKPDIVVANEGMNTVGVLFNAGNGTFNAQTTYAVSNNPYSVAVVDVNSDNKPDIVVANEGLNNVGVLLNAGNGTFNAQTAYSVGSSPYSVAVVDVNSDNKPDIVVANEGSYTVGVLLNAGNGTFNAQTAYAVGTYPYSVAVVDVNSDNKPDIVVANGGSNTIGVLLHC
;
A
#
# COMPACT_ATOMS: atom_id res chain seq x y z
N MET A 1 -37.36 23.36 -15.11
CA MET A 1 -36.84 24.73 -15.36
C MET A 1 -36.23 25.22 -14.05
N GLN A 2 -34.94 25.52 -14.04
CA GLN A 2 -34.21 26.15 -12.93
C GLN A 2 -34.85 27.50 -12.55
N MET A 3 -34.85 27.88 -11.26
CA MET A 3 -33.99 28.94 -10.68
C MET A 3 -34.42 29.29 -9.25
N SER A 4 -33.40 29.72 -8.49
CA SER A 4 -33.34 30.02 -7.05
C SER A 4 -33.66 31.51 -6.75
N ILE A 5 -33.49 31.90 -5.46
CA ILE A 5 -33.17 33.24 -4.88
C ILE A 5 -34.35 34.10 -4.32
N ILE A 6 -34.35 34.80 -3.16
CA ILE A 6 -33.45 35.06 -1.99
C ILE A 6 -34.23 35.86 -0.87
N SER A 7 -33.79 35.69 0.40
CA SER A 7 -33.79 36.54 1.63
C SER A 7 -35.04 37.04 2.38
N ASP A 8 -35.07 36.70 3.68
CA ASP A 8 -35.76 37.33 4.82
C ASP A 8 -34.95 38.50 5.45
N TYR A 9 -35.63 39.51 6.01
CA TYR A 9 -35.07 40.41 7.04
C TYR A 9 -36.12 40.77 8.13
N LYS A 10 -35.70 40.81 9.41
CA LYS A 10 -36.46 41.37 10.55
C LYS A 10 -35.57 42.29 11.39
N PHE A 11 -36.15 43.40 11.88
CA PHE A 11 -35.52 44.41 12.75
C PHE A 11 -35.74 44.11 14.24
N GLN A 12 -34.87 44.60 15.12
CA GLN A 12 -35.13 44.68 16.56
C GLN A 12 -34.80 46.09 17.08
N CYS A 13 -35.74 46.75 17.75
CA CYS A 13 -35.54 48.03 18.42
C CYS A 13 -35.77 47.88 19.94
N VAL A 14 -34.98 48.59 20.75
CA VAL A 14 -35.19 48.73 22.21
C VAL A 14 -34.95 50.20 22.58
N ASN A 15 -35.96 50.83 23.21
CA ASN A 15 -36.00 52.23 23.67
C ASN A 15 -35.55 53.31 22.65
N THR A 16 -36.50 53.67 21.78
CA THR A 16 -36.62 54.90 20.95
C THR A 16 -35.51 55.28 19.98
N THR A 17 -34.46 54.48 19.81
CA THR A 17 -33.46 54.68 18.73
C THR A 17 -33.18 53.37 17.99
N CYS A 18 -33.45 53.34 16.69
CA CYS A 18 -33.07 52.22 15.81
C CYS A 18 -31.79 52.65 15.04
N PHE A 19 -30.71 51.88 15.15
CA PHE A 19 -29.45 52.11 14.44
C PHE A 19 -29.35 51.21 13.19
N PRO A 20 -28.89 51.72 12.03
CA PRO A 20 -28.52 50.87 10.91
C PRO A 20 -27.15 50.25 11.19
N PHE A 21 -27.07 48.91 11.30
CA PHE A 21 -25.77 48.26 11.20
C PHE A 21 -25.44 48.11 9.71
N MET A 22 -24.42 48.86 9.28
CA MET A 22 -23.86 48.77 7.93
C MET A 22 -23.21 47.40 7.70
N ASN A 23 -23.33 46.97 6.45
CA ASN A 23 -22.87 45.72 5.87
C ASN A 23 -21.45 45.28 6.30
N VAL A 24 -21.33 44.00 6.68
CA VAL A 24 -20.10 43.24 6.50
C VAL A 24 -20.08 42.76 5.05
N PHE A 25 -18.98 43.06 4.35
CA PHE A 25 -18.74 42.60 2.99
C PHE A 25 -18.78 41.07 2.92
N THR A 26 -19.52 40.54 1.95
CA THR A 26 -19.50 39.13 1.57
C THR A 26 -18.22 38.81 0.80
N SER A 27 -17.36 37.99 1.38
CA SER A 27 -16.61 36.98 0.63
C SER A 27 -16.46 35.73 1.51
N ASN A 28 -16.43 34.57 0.87
CA ASN A 28 -16.43 33.24 1.50
C ASN A 28 -15.41 33.09 2.65
N ILE A 29 -15.88 33.09 3.90
CA ILE A 29 -15.06 32.68 5.04
C ILE A 29 -15.87 31.74 5.93
N LYS A 30 -15.33 30.53 6.15
CA LYS A 30 -15.75 29.54 7.16
C LYS A 30 -15.50 30.00 8.62
N ASN A 31 -15.49 31.30 8.92
CA ASN A 31 -15.03 31.79 10.22
C ASN A 31 -16.06 32.73 10.86
N CYS A 32 -16.64 32.31 11.99
CA CYS A 32 -17.26 33.23 12.92
C CYS A 32 -16.14 33.83 13.79
N GLN A 33 -15.93 35.15 13.73
CA GLN A 33 -15.06 35.88 14.67
C GLN A 33 -15.91 36.71 15.62
N VAL A 34 -15.57 36.70 16.91
CA VAL A 34 -16.16 37.58 17.94
C VAL A 34 -15.19 38.74 18.15
N ALA A 35 -15.68 39.98 18.05
CA ALA A 35 -14.91 41.18 18.36
C ALA A 35 -15.48 41.85 19.62
N CYS A 36 -14.63 42.19 20.59
CA CYS A 36 -14.99 42.99 21.76
C CYS A 36 -14.34 44.39 21.66
N LEU A 37 -15.09 45.42 22.06
CA LEU A 37 -14.72 46.83 21.83
C LEU A 37 -13.68 47.38 22.84
N ALA A 38 -13.40 46.71 23.97
CA ALA A 38 -12.33 47.07 24.92
C ALA A 38 -11.98 45.95 25.92
N GLN A 39 -10.73 45.95 26.43
CA GLN A 39 -10.12 44.90 27.28
C GLN A 39 -10.77 44.72 28.66
N SER A 40 -11.42 45.75 29.21
CA SER A 40 -12.09 45.69 30.52
C SER A 40 -13.51 45.11 30.51
N GLN A 41 -13.98 44.59 29.37
CA GLN A 41 -15.30 43.98 29.22
C GLN A 41 -15.23 42.44 29.01
N CYS A 42 -14.04 41.85 29.06
CA CYS A 42 -13.82 40.42 28.83
C CYS A 42 -13.41 39.63 30.09
N GLU A 43 -13.30 40.28 31.25
CA GLU A 43 -13.18 39.55 32.52
C GLU A 43 -14.56 39.08 32.99
N GLY A 44 -14.78 37.77 32.99
CA GLY A 44 -15.99 37.15 33.57
C GLY A 44 -17.19 36.97 32.63
N ALA A 45 -17.03 37.00 31.31
CA ALA A 45 -18.14 36.81 30.38
C ALA A 45 -18.56 35.33 30.23
N THR A 46 -19.79 35.00 30.62
CA THR A 46 -20.48 33.74 30.27
C THR A 46 -21.24 33.90 28.95
N PHE A 47 -20.94 33.04 27.97
CA PHE A 47 -21.61 33.02 26.66
C PHE A 47 -22.59 31.84 26.57
N GLU A 48 -23.88 32.10 26.36
CA GLU A 48 -24.87 31.06 26.01
C GLU A 48 -25.27 31.22 24.53
N ARG A 49 -25.01 30.21 23.68
CA ARG A 49 -25.72 30.10 22.39
C ARG A 49 -25.68 28.70 21.75
N SER A 50 -26.78 28.39 21.07
CA SER A 50 -27.09 27.13 20.40
C SER A 50 -26.89 27.26 18.88
N THR A 51 -25.95 26.50 18.30
CA THR A 51 -26.02 25.84 16.97
C THR A 51 -24.78 24.98 16.73
N SER A 52 -24.94 23.90 15.96
CA SER A 52 -23.94 22.88 15.61
C SER A 52 -22.98 23.32 14.50
N ASN A 53 -21.67 23.11 14.72
CA ASN A 53 -20.52 23.25 13.81
C ASN A 53 -19.83 24.63 13.73
N CYS A 54 -18.98 24.95 14.72
CA CYS A 54 -17.95 25.99 14.62
C CYS A 54 -16.61 25.49 15.17
N GLU A 55 -15.51 25.73 14.45
CA GLU A 55 -14.14 25.62 14.94
C GLU A 55 -13.71 26.98 15.53
N LEU A 56 -13.26 26.99 16.79
CA LEU A 56 -12.66 28.18 17.41
C LEU A 56 -11.18 28.26 17.04
N PHE A 57 -10.78 29.32 16.34
CA PHE A 57 -9.37 29.71 16.15
C PHE A 57 -9.01 30.93 17.01
N ASP A 58 -7.70 31.08 17.21
CA ASP A 58 -7.02 31.39 18.46
C ASP A 58 -6.75 32.88 18.75
N ASN A 59 -7.46 33.83 18.15
CA ASN A 59 -7.03 35.23 18.19
C ASN A 59 -8.13 36.18 18.68
N ILE A 60 -7.99 36.68 19.92
CA ILE A 60 -8.67 37.91 20.34
C ILE A 60 -7.88 39.09 19.74
N LEU A 61 -8.42 39.65 18.65
CA LEU A 61 -7.84 40.79 17.95
C LEU A 61 -8.45 42.08 18.48
N ASN A 62 -7.66 43.14 18.57
CA ASN A 62 -8.22 44.48 18.73
C ASN A 62 -8.79 44.98 17.38
N GLN A 63 -9.44 46.14 17.40
CA GLN A 63 -10.13 46.73 16.24
C GLN A 63 -9.19 47.04 15.05
N ASN A 64 -7.87 46.97 15.26
CA ASN A 64 -6.85 47.20 14.25
C ASN A 64 -6.22 45.90 13.74
N GLY A 65 -6.73 44.72 14.15
CA GLY A 65 -6.21 43.42 13.73
C GLY A 65 -4.91 43.00 14.43
N ASN A 66 -4.54 43.66 15.53
CA ASN A 66 -3.36 43.29 16.32
C ASN A 66 -3.74 42.29 17.42
N MET A 67 -2.86 41.32 17.67
CA MET A 67 -2.99 40.33 18.75
C MET A 67 -2.96 41.01 20.12
N LEU A 68 -3.93 40.71 20.98
CA LEU A 68 -3.84 41.06 22.40
C LEU A 68 -2.89 40.06 23.09
N ALA A 69 -1.78 40.58 23.63
CA ALA A 69 -0.91 39.81 24.51
C ALA A 69 -1.52 39.80 25.93
N ASP A 70 -1.39 38.64 26.59
CA ASP A 70 -1.83 38.32 27.96
C ASP A 70 -3.35 38.20 28.18
N VAL A 71 -3.83 36.96 28.04
CA VAL A 71 -5.10 36.50 28.61
C VAL A 71 -4.76 35.31 29.51
N ASP A 72 -4.79 35.52 30.83
CA ASP A 72 -4.33 34.53 31.80
C ASP A 72 -5.29 33.34 32.00
N THR A 73 -6.56 33.44 31.58
CA THR A 73 -7.53 32.34 31.78
C THR A 73 -8.65 32.38 30.75
N ILE A 74 -8.95 31.24 30.12
CA ILE A 74 -10.12 31.05 29.25
C ILE A 74 -10.98 29.91 29.80
N SER A 75 -12.24 30.20 30.12
CA SER A 75 -13.23 29.20 30.55
C SER A 75 -14.41 29.17 29.59
N ILE A 76 -14.69 28.01 28.99
CA ILE A 76 -15.81 27.82 28.06
C ILE A 76 -16.73 26.74 28.65
N ASN A 77 -18.01 27.08 28.80
CA ASN A 77 -19.03 26.17 29.29
C ASN A 77 -20.02 25.88 28.15
N VAL A 78 -20.10 24.63 27.69
CA VAL A 78 -20.96 24.25 26.56
C VAL A 78 -22.19 23.53 27.08
N ILE A 79 -23.34 24.19 27.01
CA ILE A 79 -24.65 23.64 27.37
C ILE A 79 -25.40 23.26 26.09
N THR A 80 -25.61 21.96 25.85
CA THR A 80 -26.46 21.48 24.75
C THR A 80 -27.82 21.04 25.30
N GLY A 81 -28.87 21.81 25.02
CA GLY A 81 -30.25 21.49 25.39
C GLY A 81 -31.12 21.26 24.16
N THR A 82 -31.82 20.13 24.09
CA THR A 82 -32.87 19.89 23.09
C THR A 82 -34.21 20.37 23.66
N ARG A 83 -35.00 21.13 22.87
CA ARG A 83 -36.39 21.46 23.24
C ARG A 83 -37.41 20.42 22.73
N PHE A 84 -36.96 19.39 22.01
CA PHE A 84 -37.82 18.31 21.49
C PHE A 84 -37.07 16.97 21.44
N PRO A 85 -37.69 15.85 21.87
CA PRO A 85 -37.05 14.54 21.87
C PRO A 85 -37.41 13.77 20.59
N SER A 86 -36.50 13.66 19.62
CA SER A 86 -36.61 12.59 18.60
C SER A 86 -35.41 12.35 17.67
N GLU A 87 -34.27 13.03 17.76
CA GLU A 87 -33.08 12.62 16.98
C GLU A 87 -31.76 12.71 17.77
N PRO A 88 -30.91 11.65 17.75
CA PRO A 88 -29.57 11.71 18.29
C PRO A 88 -28.70 12.61 17.40
N THR A 89 -28.20 13.71 17.94
CA THR A 89 -27.30 14.63 17.24
C THR A 89 -25.87 14.46 17.79
N THR A 90 -24.92 14.18 16.90
CA THR A 90 -23.49 14.19 17.26
C THR A 90 -22.98 15.62 17.32
N THR A 91 -22.43 16.03 18.46
CA THR A 91 -21.82 17.36 18.63
C THR A 91 -20.32 17.22 18.90
N SER A 92 -19.49 17.77 18.01
CA SER A 92 -18.05 17.90 18.22
C SER A 92 -17.71 19.32 18.65
N THR A 93 -16.86 19.46 19.67
CA THR A 93 -16.35 20.75 20.13
C THR A 93 -14.83 20.67 20.26
N SER A 94 -14.13 21.56 19.57
CA SER A 94 -12.68 21.72 19.65
C SER A 94 -12.33 23.07 20.27
N ILE A 95 -11.44 23.06 21.26
CA ILE A 95 -10.89 24.26 21.89
C ILE A 95 -9.38 24.22 21.73
N THR A 96 -8.83 25.23 21.07
CA THR A 96 -7.38 25.40 20.90
C THR A 96 -6.92 26.66 21.64
N SER A 97 -5.77 26.62 22.32
CA SER A 97 -5.14 27.82 22.88
C SER A 97 -3.62 27.80 22.74
N SER A 98 -3.05 28.85 22.15
CA SER A 98 -1.59 28.99 21.93
C SER A 98 -0.87 29.95 22.88
N SER A 99 -1.59 30.67 23.73
CA SER A 99 -1.04 31.68 24.64
C SER A 99 -1.59 31.66 26.08
N ALA A 100 -2.63 30.86 26.36
CA ALA A 100 -3.23 30.82 27.70
C ALA A 100 -2.31 30.13 28.71
N SER A 101 -2.18 30.69 29.92
CA SER A 101 -1.44 30.04 31.01
C SER A 101 -2.22 28.87 31.63
N SER A 102 -3.57 28.89 31.54
CA SER A 102 -4.46 27.78 31.92
C SER A 102 -5.68 27.66 30.98
N LEU A 103 -6.10 26.41 30.69
CA LEU A 103 -7.25 26.14 29.82
C LEU A 103 -8.20 25.09 30.46
N SER A 104 -9.49 25.43 30.57
CA SER A 104 -10.53 24.57 31.13
C SER A 104 -11.72 24.44 30.20
N ALA A 105 -12.16 23.22 29.91
CA ALA A 105 -13.34 22.94 29.10
C ALA A 105 -14.31 22.00 29.82
N THR A 106 -15.58 22.42 29.93
CA THR A 106 -16.65 21.62 30.53
C THR A 106 -17.78 21.40 29.53
N SER A 107 -18.22 20.15 29.37
CA SER A 107 -19.41 19.82 28.60
C SER A 107 -20.46 19.11 29.46
N SER A 108 -21.70 19.60 29.39
CA SER A 108 -22.86 19.00 30.04
C SER A 108 -23.97 18.77 29.03
N SER A 109 -24.28 17.50 28.71
CA SER A 109 -25.41 17.12 27.84
C SER A 109 -26.28 16.07 28.53
N SER A 110 -27.61 16.16 28.38
CA SER A 110 -28.53 15.22 29.04
C SER A 110 -28.93 14.01 28.18
N SER A 111 -28.55 13.94 26.90
CA SER A 111 -29.10 12.91 25.99
C SER A 111 -28.38 12.72 24.63
N SER A 112 -27.11 13.13 24.46
CA SER A 112 -26.44 13.09 23.14
C SER A 112 -25.00 12.55 23.21
N THR A 113 -24.53 11.87 22.15
CA THR A 113 -23.11 11.56 21.94
C THR A 113 -22.35 12.84 21.57
N SER A 114 -21.36 13.22 22.37
CA SER A 114 -20.51 14.38 22.09
C SER A 114 -19.03 14.04 22.21
N SER A 115 -18.20 14.71 21.41
CA SER A 115 -16.73 14.65 21.48
C SER A 115 -16.18 16.01 21.87
N LEU A 116 -15.25 16.02 22.84
CA LEU A 116 -14.58 17.23 23.30
C LEU A 116 -13.07 17.08 23.10
N THR A 117 -12.49 17.98 22.31
CA THR A 117 -11.06 18.03 22.05
C THR A 117 -10.48 19.33 22.60
N THR A 118 -9.46 19.24 23.45
CA THR A 118 -8.71 20.42 23.89
C THR A 118 -7.24 20.30 23.52
N THR A 119 -6.72 21.34 22.89
CA THR A 119 -5.36 21.40 22.37
C THR A 119 -4.66 22.65 22.90
N SER A 120 -3.47 22.53 23.49
CA SER A 120 -2.70 23.72 23.89
C SER A 120 -1.20 23.58 23.69
N SER A 121 -0.53 24.68 23.34
CA SER A 121 0.91 24.70 23.04
C SER A 121 1.80 25.38 24.09
N SER A 122 1.22 26.08 25.07
CA SER A 122 1.97 26.88 26.06
C SER A 122 1.38 26.88 27.48
N THR A 123 0.38 26.04 27.78
CA THR A 123 -0.34 26.07 29.07
C THR A 123 0.39 25.31 30.18
N SER A 124 0.28 25.82 31.41
CA SER A 124 0.81 25.17 32.62
C SER A 124 -0.13 24.08 33.16
N SER A 125 -1.44 24.20 32.90
CA SER A 125 -2.47 23.25 33.32
C SER A 125 -3.61 23.13 32.30
N LEU A 126 -4.01 21.88 31.99
CA LEU A 126 -5.12 21.57 31.09
C LEU A 126 -6.16 20.70 31.81
N THR A 127 -7.40 21.16 31.88
CA THR A 127 -8.50 20.42 32.52
C THR A 127 -9.67 20.19 31.58
N THR A 128 -10.08 18.94 31.43
CA THR A 128 -11.29 18.56 30.67
C THR A 128 -12.23 17.74 31.52
N THR A 129 -13.47 18.22 31.63
CA THR A 129 -14.53 17.60 32.43
C THR A 129 -15.76 17.36 31.58
N SER A 130 -16.27 16.14 31.58
CA SER A 130 -17.53 15.82 30.91
C SER A 130 -18.45 14.93 31.75
N SER A 131 -19.75 15.23 31.69
CA SER A 131 -20.78 14.45 32.40
C SER A 131 -21.50 13.43 31.52
N SER A 132 -21.17 13.33 30.22
CA SER A 132 -21.99 12.56 29.25
C SER A 132 -21.34 12.27 27.88
N THR A 133 -20.02 12.39 27.70
CA THR A 133 -19.38 12.25 26.37
C THR A 133 -18.85 10.85 26.02
N SER A 134 -18.79 10.56 24.71
CA SER A 134 -18.28 9.29 24.16
C SER A 134 -16.77 9.30 23.92
N SER A 135 -16.16 10.48 23.73
CA SER A 135 -14.70 10.61 23.56
C SER A 135 -14.19 11.93 24.13
N LEU A 136 -13.01 11.86 24.76
CA LEU A 136 -12.29 12.98 25.34
C LEU A 136 -10.84 12.96 24.84
N THR A 137 -10.42 14.00 24.14
CA THR A 137 -9.05 14.09 23.61
C THR A 137 -8.37 15.33 24.16
N THR A 138 -7.24 15.13 24.83
CA THR A 138 -6.42 16.21 25.41
C THR A 138 -5.01 16.13 24.84
N THR A 139 -4.57 17.17 24.13
CA THR A 139 -3.23 17.22 23.53
C THR A 139 -2.50 18.47 24.04
N SER A 140 -1.29 18.29 24.59
CA SER A 140 -0.51 19.41 25.15
C SER A 140 0.96 19.32 24.78
N SER A 141 1.56 20.43 24.35
CA SER A 141 2.97 20.47 23.94
C SER A 141 3.98 20.89 25.00
N SER A 142 3.56 21.41 26.17
CA SER A 142 4.50 22.03 27.15
C SER A 142 4.06 21.95 28.63
N THR A 143 3.13 21.06 28.98
CA THR A 143 2.35 21.15 30.24
C THR A 143 2.87 20.26 31.38
N SER A 144 2.77 20.76 32.62
CA SER A 144 3.18 20.03 33.85
C SER A 144 2.08 19.13 34.43
N THR A 145 0.79 19.48 34.27
CA THR A 145 -0.35 18.71 34.80
C THR A 145 -1.52 18.64 33.81
N THR A 146 -1.96 17.42 33.50
CA THR A 146 -3.17 17.14 32.71
C THR A 146 -4.19 16.37 33.55
N THR A 147 -5.42 16.88 33.60
CA THR A 147 -6.53 16.26 34.32
C THR A 147 -7.72 16.04 33.42
N SER A 148 -8.13 14.77 33.30
CA SER A 148 -9.27 14.34 32.49
C SER A 148 -10.20 13.52 33.36
N SER A 149 -11.43 13.96 33.52
CA SER A 149 -12.44 13.27 34.32
C SER A 149 -13.76 13.13 33.59
N SER A 150 -14.27 11.90 33.56
CA SER A 150 -15.58 11.59 33.00
C SER A 150 -16.43 10.81 34.01
N SER A 151 -17.71 11.19 34.08
CA SER A 151 -18.74 10.49 34.86
C SER A 151 -19.94 10.25 33.94
N SER A 152 -20.19 9.01 33.54
CA SER A 152 -21.33 8.66 32.66
C SER A 152 -22.21 7.60 33.31
N SER A 153 -23.53 7.83 33.28
CA SER A 153 -24.57 6.89 33.77
C SER A 153 -25.20 6.05 32.65
N SER A 154 -24.67 6.12 31.42
CA SER A 154 -25.21 5.49 30.21
C SER A 154 -24.16 4.57 29.57
N SER A 155 -24.60 3.50 28.89
CA SER A 155 -23.76 2.48 28.23
C SER A 155 -22.95 3.05 27.06
N THR A 156 -21.85 3.75 27.35
CA THR A 156 -21.02 4.42 26.36
C THR A 156 -19.55 4.18 26.69
N THR A 157 -18.79 3.64 25.73
CA THR A 157 -17.33 3.50 25.85
C THR A 157 -16.70 4.88 25.86
N THR A 158 -15.96 5.23 26.91
CA THR A 158 -15.20 6.48 26.96
C THR A 158 -13.74 6.21 26.64
N THR A 159 -13.24 6.79 25.55
CA THR A 159 -11.80 6.81 25.21
C THR A 159 -11.21 8.14 25.66
N THR A 160 -10.19 8.07 26.54
CA THR A 160 -9.39 9.24 26.92
C THR A 160 -8.01 9.12 26.31
N THR A 161 -7.65 10.04 25.42
CA THR A 161 -6.31 10.11 24.82
C THR A 161 -5.57 11.33 25.37
N THR A 162 -4.43 11.09 26.01
CA THR A 162 -3.55 12.16 26.52
C THR A 162 -2.21 12.09 25.80
N THR A 163 -1.86 13.14 25.06
CA THR A 163 -0.57 13.23 24.35
C THR A 163 0.25 14.39 24.90
N ALA A 164 1.46 14.12 25.41
CA ALA A 164 2.41 15.11 25.88
C ALA A 164 3.71 15.09 25.04
N THR A 165 4.16 16.26 24.58
CA THR A 165 5.30 16.41 23.65
C THR A 165 6.50 17.24 24.18
N SER A 166 6.70 17.36 25.51
CA SER A 166 7.87 18.09 26.07
C SER A 166 8.73 17.31 27.07
N SER A 167 9.96 17.82 27.27
CA SER A 167 11.08 17.26 28.03
C SER A 167 11.11 17.60 29.54
N THR A 168 9.98 18.04 30.11
CA THR A 168 9.85 18.34 31.55
C THR A 168 8.83 17.42 32.22
N THR A 169 9.09 17.05 33.48
CA THR A 169 8.27 16.14 34.29
C THR A 169 6.77 16.47 34.24
N SER A 170 5.99 15.67 33.50
CA SER A 170 4.52 15.80 33.44
C SER A 170 3.85 14.73 34.31
N SER A 171 2.88 15.14 35.14
CA SER A 171 2.00 14.23 35.87
C SER A 171 0.60 14.23 35.25
N THR A 172 0.17 13.07 34.76
CA THR A 172 -1.18 12.87 34.19
C THR A 172 -2.07 12.18 35.22
N THR A 173 -3.22 12.76 35.54
CA THR A 173 -4.24 12.11 36.38
C THR A 173 -5.51 11.91 35.58
N THR A 174 -5.93 10.65 35.41
CA THR A 174 -7.19 10.30 34.77
C THR A 174 -8.08 9.61 35.79
N THR A 175 -9.26 10.17 36.04
CA THR A 175 -10.27 9.60 36.95
C THR A 175 -11.53 9.29 36.16
N THR A 176 -11.82 8.01 36.00
CA THR A 176 -13.01 7.48 35.33
C THR A 176 -13.92 6.82 36.36
N SER A 177 -15.19 7.24 36.39
CA SER A 177 -16.24 6.57 37.16
C SER A 177 -17.30 6.06 36.17
N SER A 178 -17.18 4.80 35.72
CA SER A 178 -18.17 4.17 34.83
C SER A 178 -18.56 2.77 35.33
N THR A 179 -19.81 2.37 35.03
CA THR A 179 -20.34 1.02 35.34
C THR A 179 -20.11 0.01 34.21
N THR A 180 -19.43 0.39 33.12
CA THR A 180 -19.08 -0.50 32.00
C THR A 180 -17.78 -0.02 31.32
N SER A 181 -17.00 -0.95 30.77
CA SER A 181 -15.62 -0.85 30.24
C SER A 181 -15.10 0.52 29.80
N SER A 182 -13.93 0.91 30.33
CA SER A 182 -13.19 2.14 29.96
C SER A 182 -11.80 1.81 29.39
N THR A 183 -11.38 2.48 28.31
CA THR A 183 -10.02 2.38 27.73
C THR A 183 -9.31 3.71 27.89
N THR A 184 -8.16 3.71 28.58
CA THR A 184 -7.32 4.91 28.76
C THR A 184 -6.02 4.74 27.99
N THR A 185 -5.69 5.68 27.09
CA THR A 185 -4.46 5.64 26.30
C THR A 185 -3.64 6.90 26.58
N SER A 186 -2.46 6.73 27.18
CA SER A 186 -1.48 7.80 27.38
C SER A 186 -0.29 7.59 26.45
N THR A 187 -0.03 8.53 25.55
CA THR A 187 1.11 8.49 24.63
C THR A 187 2.08 9.61 24.95
N THR A 188 3.35 9.26 25.15
CA THR A 188 4.46 10.21 25.31
C THR A 188 5.47 9.97 24.20
N SER A 189 5.75 10.99 23.42
CA SER A 189 6.81 10.99 22.42
C SER A 189 7.97 11.82 22.95
N SER A 190 9.02 11.17 23.46
CA SER A 190 10.26 11.84 23.83
C SER A 190 11.48 11.10 23.28
N SER A 191 12.42 11.88 22.75
CA SER A 191 13.69 11.44 22.19
C SER A 191 14.82 11.60 23.21
N THR A 192 14.69 11.03 24.42
CA THR A 192 15.81 10.65 25.34
C THR A 192 15.28 10.20 26.71
N SER A 193 16.02 9.27 27.35
CA SER A 193 15.67 8.58 28.59
C SER A 193 15.35 9.51 29.78
N SER A 194 14.12 9.45 30.30
CA SER A 194 13.80 9.81 31.69
C SER A 194 12.57 9.04 32.20
N THR A 195 12.57 8.71 33.49
CA THR A 195 11.54 7.92 34.20
C THR A 195 10.28 8.71 34.50
N THR A 196 9.12 8.24 34.01
CA THR A 196 7.79 8.82 34.27
C THR A 196 6.95 7.87 35.13
N SER A 197 6.31 8.39 36.20
CA SER A 197 5.37 7.63 37.04
C SER A 197 3.92 7.96 36.65
N ALA A 198 3.19 6.98 36.11
CA ALA A 198 1.76 7.08 35.87
C ALA A 198 1.01 6.37 37.01
N THR A 199 0.09 7.06 37.68
CA THR A 199 -0.76 6.45 38.73
C THR A 199 -2.18 6.31 38.19
N THR A 200 -2.60 5.08 37.90
CA THR A 200 -3.98 4.76 37.53
C THR A 200 -4.71 4.28 38.78
N THR A 201 -5.75 5.02 39.21
CA THR A 201 -6.59 4.61 40.34
C THR A 201 -7.94 4.17 39.80
N SER A 202 -8.20 2.87 39.74
CA SER A 202 -9.50 2.31 39.37
C SER A 202 -10.18 1.74 40.62
N THR A 203 -11.31 2.32 41.02
CA THR A 203 -12.19 1.75 42.05
C THR A 203 -13.27 0.92 41.36
N THR A 204 -13.07 -0.40 41.26
CA THR A 204 -14.06 -1.33 40.70
C THR A 204 -14.77 -2.10 41.81
N SER A 205 -16.08 -1.92 41.90
CA SER A 205 -16.99 -2.78 42.66
C SER A 205 -17.41 -3.99 41.82
N SER A 206 -16.86 -5.16 42.16
CA SER A 206 -17.36 -6.54 41.95
C SER A 206 -18.04 -6.92 40.61
N SER A 207 -17.36 -7.75 39.79
CA SER A 207 -17.69 -9.18 39.54
C SER A 207 -17.16 -9.76 38.20
N THR A 208 -16.73 -11.04 38.26
CA THR A 208 -16.52 -12.04 37.20
C THR A 208 -15.43 -11.84 36.13
N SER A 209 -14.38 -12.69 36.20
CA SER A 209 -13.22 -12.74 35.30
C SER A 209 -13.43 -13.69 34.11
N SER A 210 -13.19 -13.21 32.90
CA SER A 210 -12.91 -14.02 31.71
C SER A 210 -11.53 -13.63 31.16
N THR A 211 -10.61 -14.58 31.07
CA THR A 211 -9.26 -14.38 30.53
C THR A 211 -9.28 -14.39 29.01
N THR A 212 -9.17 -13.21 28.39
CA THR A 212 -8.84 -13.03 26.98
C THR A 212 -7.37 -12.65 26.86
N SER A 213 -6.58 -13.48 26.20
CA SER A 213 -5.20 -13.12 25.80
C SER A 213 -5.26 -11.99 24.78
N ALA A 214 -4.87 -10.79 25.19
CA ALA A 214 -4.69 -9.66 24.29
C ALA A 214 -3.35 -9.79 23.58
N THR A 215 -3.35 -10.19 22.31
CA THR A 215 -2.20 -10.09 21.43
C THR A 215 -1.95 -8.61 21.15
N THR A 216 -0.80 -8.09 21.57
CA THR A 216 -0.34 -6.75 21.18
C THR A 216 0.08 -6.80 19.71
N THR A 217 -0.78 -6.33 18.80
CA THR A 217 -0.41 -6.09 17.40
C THR A 217 0.51 -4.88 17.34
N ILE A 218 1.82 -5.13 17.23
CA ILE A 218 2.76 -4.14 16.71
C ILE A 218 2.35 -3.92 15.26
N GLY A 219 1.93 -2.70 14.90
CA GLY A 219 1.62 -2.34 13.53
C GLY A 219 2.82 -2.66 12.65
N CYS A 220 2.61 -3.50 11.65
CA CYS A 220 3.63 -3.88 10.68
C CYS A 220 3.60 -2.82 9.57
N ASN A 221 4.78 -2.33 9.17
CA ASN A 221 4.89 -1.14 8.32
C ASN A 221 4.65 -1.44 6.83
N PHE A 222 4.67 -2.70 6.39
CA PHE A 222 4.35 -3.11 5.00
C PHE A 222 4.22 -4.63 4.86
N PHE A 223 5.31 -5.37 5.12
CA PHE A 223 5.35 -6.82 4.96
C PHE A 223 5.79 -7.51 6.25
N LEU A 224 5.12 -8.62 6.55
CA LEU A 224 5.56 -9.55 7.58
C LEU A 224 6.84 -10.28 7.15
N ASN A 225 7.53 -10.87 8.13
CA ASN A 225 8.64 -11.76 7.84
C ASN A 225 8.18 -12.94 6.97
N GLN A 226 9.08 -13.39 6.09
CA GLN A 226 8.81 -14.51 5.20
C GLN A 226 8.38 -15.78 5.96
N THR A 227 7.30 -16.40 5.49
CA THR A 227 7.00 -17.80 5.74
C THR A 227 7.59 -18.65 4.62
N ALA A 228 8.36 -19.69 4.96
CA ALA A 228 9.06 -20.52 3.98
C ALA A 228 8.38 -21.88 3.77
N TYR A 229 8.16 -22.25 2.52
CA TYR A 229 7.59 -23.52 2.08
C TYR A 229 8.67 -24.33 1.35
N PRO A 230 9.07 -25.51 1.86
CA PRO A 230 10.03 -26.37 1.19
C PRO A 230 9.52 -26.81 -0.19
N VAL A 231 10.40 -26.74 -1.19
CA VAL A 231 10.14 -27.21 -2.55
C VAL A 231 11.31 -28.04 -3.06
N GLY A 232 11.28 -28.43 -4.34
CA GLY A 232 12.40 -29.09 -5.00
C GLY A 232 13.70 -28.28 -4.95
N SER A 233 14.79 -28.92 -5.35
CA SER A 233 16.14 -28.34 -5.32
C SER A 233 16.28 -27.18 -6.32
N PHE A 234 16.86 -26.09 -5.83
CA PHE A 234 17.23 -24.89 -6.58
C PHE A 234 16.06 -24.29 -7.38
N PRO A 235 14.98 -23.83 -6.72
CA PRO A 235 13.85 -23.20 -7.41
C PRO A 235 14.29 -21.89 -8.09
N MET A 236 14.07 -21.78 -9.41
CA MET A 236 14.56 -20.66 -10.22
C MET A 236 13.46 -19.69 -10.66
N SER A 237 12.23 -20.16 -10.75
CA SER A 237 11.10 -19.37 -11.26
C SER A 237 9.83 -19.72 -10.53
N VAL A 238 9.02 -18.70 -10.23
CA VAL A 238 7.71 -18.84 -9.61
C VAL A 238 6.64 -18.14 -10.45
N ALA A 239 5.48 -18.79 -10.59
CA ALA A 239 4.25 -18.21 -11.10
C ALA A 239 3.14 -18.44 -10.07
N VAL A 240 2.14 -17.55 -10.03
CA VAL A 240 1.04 -17.65 -9.06
C VAL A 240 -0.29 -17.46 -9.78
N VAL A 241 -1.18 -18.44 -9.67
CA VAL A 241 -2.46 -18.51 -10.38
C VAL A 241 -3.33 -19.61 -9.76
N ASP A 242 -4.65 -19.45 -9.78
CA ASP A 242 -5.57 -20.50 -9.37
C ASP A 242 -5.60 -21.62 -10.43
N VAL A 243 -5.10 -22.81 -10.08
CA VAL A 243 -5.05 -23.97 -11.00
C VAL A 243 -6.11 -25.03 -10.69
N ASN A 244 -6.93 -24.83 -9.66
CA ASN A 244 -7.96 -25.78 -9.24
C ASN A 244 -9.38 -25.19 -9.23
N SER A 245 -9.51 -23.93 -9.65
CA SER A 245 -10.76 -23.16 -9.73
C SER A 245 -11.46 -22.94 -8.38
N ASP A 246 -10.69 -22.81 -7.29
CA ASP A 246 -11.23 -22.49 -5.96
C ASP A 246 -11.15 -21.00 -5.58
N ASN A 247 -10.71 -20.15 -6.52
CA ASN A 247 -10.44 -18.71 -6.41
C ASN A 247 -9.33 -18.34 -5.42
N LYS A 248 -8.39 -19.25 -5.16
CA LYS A 248 -7.20 -18.95 -4.36
C LYS A 248 -5.98 -19.13 -5.26
N PRO A 249 -5.16 -18.08 -5.45
CA PRO A 249 -3.96 -18.21 -6.27
C PRO A 249 -3.00 -19.25 -5.67
N ASP A 250 -2.68 -20.28 -6.45
CA ASP A 250 -1.74 -21.35 -6.12
C ASP A 250 -0.33 -21.01 -6.61
N ILE A 251 0.70 -21.64 -6.04
CA ILE A 251 2.09 -21.39 -6.42
C ILE A 251 2.60 -22.52 -7.33
N ILE A 252 3.17 -22.14 -8.47
CA ILE A 252 3.84 -23.02 -9.42
C ILE A 252 5.32 -22.67 -9.45
N VAL A 253 6.19 -23.66 -9.29
CA VAL A 253 7.64 -23.45 -9.17
C VAL A 253 8.43 -24.38 -10.11
N ALA A 254 9.37 -23.81 -10.87
CA ALA A 254 10.36 -24.56 -11.63
C ALA A 254 11.55 -24.91 -10.74
N ASN A 255 11.78 -26.21 -10.49
CA ASN A 255 12.86 -26.70 -9.65
C ASN A 255 14.04 -27.15 -10.53
N TYR A 256 15.05 -26.30 -10.67
CA TYR A 256 16.13 -26.47 -11.65
C TYR A 256 16.85 -27.81 -11.52
N ASP A 257 17.38 -28.13 -10.34
CA ASP A 257 18.17 -29.34 -10.10
C ASP A 257 17.31 -30.61 -9.93
N SER A 258 15.98 -30.49 -9.86
CA SER A 258 15.07 -31.62 -9.60
C SER A 258 14.34 -32.12 -10.84
N THR A 259 14.58 -31.53 -12.02
CA THR A 259 13.89 -31.86 -13.28
C THR A 259 12.37 -31.92 -13.13
N THR A 260 11.82 -31.05 -12.28
CA THR A 260 10.40 -31.01 -11.94
C THR A 260 9.88 -29.59 -11.95
N VAL A 261 8.61 -29.45 -12.30
CA VAL A 261 7.80 -28.33 -11.83
C VAL A 261 7.01 -28.83 -10.63
N GLY A 262 6.75 -27.98 -9.64
CA GLY A 262 5.80 -28.36 -8.59
C GLY A 262 4.77 -27.30 -8.29
N VAL A 263 3.71 -27.77 -7.66
CA VAL A 263 2.46 -27.06 -7.44
C VAL A 263 2.15 -27.09 -5.95
N LEU A 264 1.97 -25.93 -5.34
CA LEU A 264 1.57 -25.78 -3.95
C LEU A 264 0.20 -25.14 -3.94
N LEU A 265 -0.81 -25.93 -3.57
CA LEU A 265 -2.19 -25.45 -3.52
C LEU A 265 -2.41 -24.56 -2.30
N ASN A 266 -3.02 -23.40 -2.51
CA ASN A 266 -3.31 -22.42 -1.49
C ASN A 266 -4.51 -22.85 -0.65
N THR A 267 -4.42 -22.69 0.66
CA THR A 267 -5.51 -23.00 1.60
C THR A 267 -6.46 -21.82 1.80
N GLY A 268 -6.07 -20.61 1.40
CA GLY A 268 -6.90 -19.40 1.33
C GLY A 268 -6.64 -18.38 2.45
N ASN A 269 -5.57 -18.53 3.21
CA ASN A 269 -5.16 -17.60 4.27
C ASN A 269 -3.67 -17.25 4.18
N GLY A 270 -3.09 -17.32 2.98
CA GLY A 270 -1.65 -17.16 2.75
C GLY A 270 -0.82 -18.38 3.16
N THR A 271 -1.46 -19.52 3.45
CA THR A 271 -0.76 -20.80 3.71
C THR A 271 -1.00 -21.84 2.63
N PHE A 272 0.01 -22.67 2.38
CA PHE A 272 0.05 -23.58 1.23
C PHE A 272 0.24 -25.03 1.65
N ASN A 273 -0.37 -25.94 0.91
CA ASN A 273 -0.14 -27.37 1.02
C ASN A 273 1.28 -27.75 0.58
N ASN A 274 1.72 -28.96 0.98
CA ASN A 274 2.97 -29.52 0.48
C ASN A 274 2.97 -29.61 -1.05
N GLN A 275 4.15 -29.40 -1.64
CA GLN A 275 4.34 -29.44 -3.09
C GLN A 275 3.96 -30.80 -3.67
N THR A 276 3.18 -30.78 -4.74
CA THR A 276 3.02 -31.91 -5.68
C THR A 276 3.90 -31.65 -6.89
N THR A 277 4.71 -32.63 -7.29
CA THR A 277 5.70 -32.46 -8.37
C THR A 277 5.32 -33.21 -9.64
N TYR A 278 5.59 -32.60 -10.79
CA TYR A 278 5.42 -33.17 -12.13
C TYR A 278 6.77 -33.17 -12.86
N ALA A 279 7.09 -34.27 -13.53
CA ALA A 279 8.33 -34.40 -14.28
C ALA A 279 8.33 -33.49 -15.51
N VAL A 280 9.41 -32.74 -15.70
CA VAL A 280 9.67 -31.90 -16.87
C VAL A 280 11.03 -32.26 -17.51
N GLY A 281 11.60 -31.40 -18.34
CA GLY A 281 12.96 -31.58 -18.84
C GLY A 281 14.03 -31.26 -17.77
N ASN A 282 15.30 -31.42 -18.15
CA ASN A 282 16.43 -31.13 -17.28
C ASN A 282 16.63 -29.63 -17.11
N ASP A 283 17.04 -29.21 -15.90
CA ASP A 283 17.32 -27.83 -15.53
C ASP A 283 16.11 -26.92 -15.80
N ALA A 284 14.99 -27.19 -15.11
CA ALA A 284 13.76 -26.41 -15.22
C ALA A 284 14.00 -24.96 -14.76
N GLN A 285 13.99 -24.02 -15.71
CA GLN A 285 14.57 -22.68 -15.52
C GLN A 285 13.52 -21.58 -15.37
N ALA A 286 12.48 -21.62 -16.19
CA ALA A 286 11.40 -20.64 -16.18
C ALA A 286 10.05 -21.34 -16.31
N VAL A 287 9.03 -20.81 -15.64
CA VAL A 287 7.65 -21.28 -15.75
C VAL A 287 6.70 -20.14 -16.10
N ALA A 288 5.77 -20.42 -17.01
CA ALA A 288 4.62 -19.59 -17.32
C ALA A 288 3.34 -20.43 -17.17
N VAL A 289 2.23 -19.78 -16.87
CA VAL A 289 0.94 -20.46 -16.66
C VAL A 289 -0.17 -19.72 -17.39
N VAL A 290 -0.85 -20.42 -18.31
CA VAL A 290 -1.95 -19.88 -19.13
C VAL A 290 -2.74 -21.03 -19.73
N ASP A 291 -4.01 -20.82 -20.05
CA ASP A 291 -4.79 -21.78 -20.84
C ASP A 291 -4.29 -21.82 -22.29
N VAL A 292 -3.66 -22.93 -22.71
CA VAL A 292 -3.12 -23.09 -24.07
C VAL A 292 -4.03 -23.93 -24.97
N ASN A 293 -5.14 -24.45 -24.47
CA ASN A 293 -6.04 -25.34 -25.21
C ASN A 293 -7.49 -24.84 -25.28
N SER A 294 -7.76 -23.66 -24.71
CA SER A 294 -9.06 -23.00 -24.65
C SER A 294 -10.12 -23.77 -23.86
N ASP A 295 -9.73 -24.53 -22.83
CA ASP A 295 -10.65 -25.22 -21.92
C ASP A 295 -10.96 -24.45 -20.61
N ASN A 296 -10.46 -23.22 -20.50
CA ASN A 296 -10.53 -22.31 -19.35
C ASN A 296 -9.82 -22.81 -18.09
N LYS A 297 -8.79 -23.64 -18.25
CA LYS A 297 -7.93 -24.05 -17.14
C LYS A 297 -6.51 -23.64 -17.45
N SER A 298 -5.84 -23.03 -16.48
CA SER A 298 -4.46 -22.61 -16.70
C SER A 298 -3.53 -23.83 -16.76
N ASP A 299 -2.82 -23.97 -17.87
CA ASP A 299 -1.84 -25.01 -18.14
C ASP A 299 -0.43 -24.51 -17.79
N ILE A 300 0.51 -25.43 -17.53
CA ILE A 300 1.88 -25.10 -17.17
C ILE A 300 2.79 -25.21 -18.41
N VAL A 301 3.60 -24.18 -18.66
CA VAL A 301 4.64 -24.16 -19.69
C VAL A 301 6.00 -23.92 -19.03
N VAL A 302 6.97 -24.82 -19.25
CA VAL A 302 8.29 -24.78 -18.58
C VAL A 302 9.41 -24.76 -19.62
N ALA A 303 10.34 -23.81 -19.51
CA ALA A 303 11.60 -23.84 -20.23
C ALA A 303 12.63 -24.71 -19.49
N ASN A 304 13.18 -25.71 -20.17
CA ASN A 304 14.14 -26.66 -19.62
C ASN A 304 15.53 -26.39 -20.20
N ARG A 305 16.35 -25.66 -19.45
CA ARG A 305 17.64 -25.12 -19.91
C ARG A 305 18.59 -26.24 -20.38
N GLY A 306 18.65 -27.32 -19.62
CA GLY A 306 19.59 -28.43 -19.81
C GLY A 306 19.17 -29.36 -20.94
N SER A 307 17.86 -29.47 -21.19
CA SER A 307 17.31 -30.26 -22.29
C SER A 307 17.24 -29.51 -23.62
N GLY A 308 17.23 -28.17 -23.62
CA GLY A 308 16.96 -27.41 -24.85
C GLY A 308 15.52 -27.57 -25.35
N THR A 309 14.58 -27.67 -24.41
CA THR A 309 13.17 -27.96 -24.70
C THR A 309 12.22 -27.06 -23.89
N VAL A 310 10.98 -26.96 -24.34
CA VAL A 310 9.85 -26.52 -23.54
C VAL A 310 8.94 -27.70 -23.23
N SER A 311 8.45 -27.78 -22.00
CA SER A 311 7.44 -28.75 -21.55
C SER A 311 6.09 -28.06 -21.38
N VAL A 312 5.03 -28.66 -21.91
CA VAL A 312 3.64 -28.21 -21.74
C VAL A 312 2.87 -29.28 -20.98
N LEU A 313 2.27 -28.92 -19.84
CA LEU A 313 1.49 -29.80 -18.99
C LEU A 313 0.07 -29.28 -18.92
N LEU A 314 -0.87 -30.01 -19.53
CA LEU A 314 -2.27 -29.62 -19.56
C LEU A 314 -2.95 -29.91 -18.22
N ASN A 315 -3.74 -28.96 -17.73
CA ASN A 315 -4.42 -29.02 -16.45
C ASN A 315 -5.72 -29.85 -16.55
N ALA A 316 -5.90 -30.79 -15.62
CA ALA A 316 -7.13 -31.57 -15.53
C ALA A 316 -8.31 -30.78 -14.96
N GLY A 317 -8.05 -29.67 -14.25
CA GLY A 317 -9.05 -28.74 -13.70
C GLY A 317 -9.30 -28.89 -12.20
N ASN A 318 -8.42 -29.60 -11.49
CA ASN A 318 -8.49 -29.83 -10.06
C ASN A 318 -7.12 -29.65 -9.39
N GLY A 319 -6.25 -28.83 -9.99
CA GLY A 319 -4.87 -28.66 -9.56
C GLY A 319 -3.95 -29.83 -9.90
N THR A 320 -4.41 -30.80 -10.72
CA THR A 320 -3.57 -31.88 -11.24
C THR A 320 -3.30 -31.74 -12.72
N PHE A 321 -2.12 -32.19 -13.15
CA PHE A 321 -1.64 -31.99 -14.53
C PHE A 321 -1.34 -33.32 -15.22
N ASN A 322 -1.60 -33.34 -16.53
CA ASN A 322 -1.25 -34.43 -17.42
C ASN A 322 0.27 -34.53 -17.59
N ALA A 323 0.73 -35.66 -18.13
CA ALA A 323 2.13 -35.82 -18.50
C ALA A 323 2.56 -34.74 -19.52
N GLN A 324 3.80 -34.29 -19.40
CA GLN A 324 4.34 -33.27 -20.29
C GLN A 324 4.29 -33.68 -21.77
N THR A 325 3.93 -32.73 -22.62
CA THR A 325 4.29 -32.74 -24.04
C THR A 325 5.52 -31.88 -24.23
N THR A 326 6.50 -32.36 -25.00
CA THR A 326 7.80 -31.70 -25.13
C THR A 326 7.99 -31.13 -26.53
N TYR A 327 8.48 -29.90 -26.60
CA TYR A 327 8.83 -29.19 -27.82
C TYR A 327 10.30 -28.84 -27.81
N SER A 328 11.03 -29.24 -28.85
CA SER A 328 12.43 -28.82 -29.02
C SER A 328 12.50 -27.34 -29.34
N VAL A 329 13.40 -26.64 -28.66
CA VAL A 329 13.69 -25.23 -28.92
C VAL A 329 15.19 -25.02 -29.16
N GLY A 330 15.70 -23.79 -28.94
CA GLY A 330 17.13 -23.52 -28.98
C GLY A 330 17.88 -24.08 -27.77
N THR A 331 19.18 -23.82 -27.73
CA THR A 331 20.07 -24.22 -26.64
C THR A 331 19.92 -23.29 -25.44
N GLN A 332 19.92 -23.87 -24.23
CA GLN A 332 19.82 -23.15 -22.96
C GLN A 332 18.63 -22.18 -22.91
N PRO A 333 17.38 -22.62 -23.13
CA PRO A 333 16.23 -21.74 -22.98
C PRO A 333 16.15 -21.22 -21.54
N GLN A 334 16.07 -19.91 -21.37
CA GLN A 334 16.20 -19.24 -20.07
C GLN A 334 14.92 -18.56 -19.58
N SER A 335 14.09 -18.10 -20.51
CA SER A 335 12.83 -17.43 -20.22
C SER A 335 11.75 -17.92 -21.17
N VAL A 336 10.52 -17.99 -20.67
CA VAL A 336 9.34 -18.33 -21.46
C VAL A 336 8.22 -17.32 -21.17
N ALA A 337 7.57 -16.84 -22.21
CA ALA A 337 6.34 -16.07 -22.15
C ALA A 337 5.29 -16.75 -23.03
N VAL A 338 4.01 -16.56 -22.71
CA VAL A 338 2.91 -17.18 -23.46
C VAL A 338 1.83 -16.15 -23.74
N VAL A 339 1.70 -15.74 -25.00
CA VAL A 339 0.83 -14.64 -25.46
C VAL A 339 0.44 -14.90 -26.92
N ASP A 340 -0.77 -14.55 -27.32
CA ASP A 340 -1.18 -14.59 -28.73
C ASP A 340 -0.42 -13.48 -29.51
N VAL A 341 0.45 -13.88 -30.44
CA VAL A 341 1.25 -12.95 -31.25
C VAL A 341 0.80 -12.88 -32.70
N ASN A 342 -0.25 -13.60 -33.08
CA ASN A 342 -0.77 -13.65 -34.44
C ASN A 342 -2.24 -13.24 -34.56
N ASN A 343 -2.87 -12.86 -33.44
CA ASN A 343 -4.25 -12.42 -33.30
C ASN A 343 -5.28 -13.51 -33.68
N ASP A 344 -4.98 -14.78 -33.44
CA ASP A 344 -5.91 -15.90 -33.66
C ASP A 344 -6.65 -16.38 -32.38
N ASN A 345 -6.44 -15.67 -31.26
CA ASN A 345 -6.93 -15.94 -29.91
C ASN A 345 -6.41 -17.24 -29.29
N LYS A 346 -5.23 -17.71 -29.72
CA LYS A 346 -4.56 -18.86 -29.11
C LYS A 346 -3.20 -18.41 -28.58
N PRO A 347 -2.94 -18.54 -27.27
CA PRO A 347 -1.65 -18.13 -26.72
C PRO A 347 -0.50 -18.95 -27.34
N ASP A 348 0.48 -18.24 -27.91
CA ASP A 348 1.69 -18.82 -28.51
C ASP A 348 2.83 -18.83 -27.49
N ILE A 349 3.83 -19.70 -27.66
CA ILE A 349 4.99 -19.77 -26.76
C ILE A 349 6.16 -18.98 -27.34
N ILE A 350 6.73 -18.08 -26.53
CA ILE A 350 7.89 -17.25 -26.84
C ILE A 350 9.03 -17.62 -25.89
N VAL A 351 10.22 -17.92 -26.42
CA VAL A 351 11.34 -18.47 -25.63
C VAL A 351 12.63 -17.70 -25.89
N ALA A 352 13.30 -17.24 -24.83
CA ALA A 352 14.66 -16.72 -24.91
C ALA A 352 15.66 -17.89 -24.91
N ASN A 353 16.33 -18.15 -26.04
CA ASN A 353 17.33 -19.22 -26.13
C ASN A 353 18.73 -18.65 -25.91
N TYR A 354 19.12 -18.58 -24.64
CA TYR A 354 20.37 -17.97 -24.18
C TYR A 354 21.59 -18.44 -24.99
N GLY A 355 21.76 -19.77 -25.12
CA GLY A 355 22.92 -20.36 -25.78
C GLY A 355 22.89 -20.24 -27.31
N SER A 356 21.72 -19.97 -27.90
CA SER A 356 21.54 -19.85 -29.35
C SER A 356 21.48 -18.40 -29.83
N ASN A 357 21.49 -17.41 -28.92
CA ASN A 357 21.37 -15.98 -29.22
C ASN A 357 20.16 -15.65 -30.10
N ASN A 358 19.02 -16.29 -29.83
CA ASN A 358 17.78 -16.06 -30.56
C ASN A 358 16.56 -16.12 -29.63
N VAL A 359 15.46 -15.55 -30.10
CA VAL A 359 14.13 -15.80 -29.55
C VAL A 359 13.42 -16.83 -30.43
N GLY A 360 12.76 -17.79 -29.80
CA GLY A 360 11.86 -18.74 -30.44
C GLY A 360 10.41 -18.36 -30.32
N VAL A 361 9.65 -18.57 -31.38
CA VAL A 361 8.18 -18.44 -31.40
C VAL A 361 7.59 -19.76 -31.88
N LEU A 362 6.76 -20.38 -31.04
CA LEU A 362 6.03 -21.59 -31.36
C LEU A 362 4.55 -21.24 -31.42
N LEU A 363 3.99 -21.23 -32.63
CA LEU A 363 2.58 -20.89 -32.83
C LEU A 363 1.67 -22.03 -32.39
N ASN A 364 0.60 -21.71 -31.68
CA ASN A 364 -0.34 -22.67 -31.12
C ASN A 364 -1.39 -23.09 -32.16
N ALA A 365 -1.62 -24.40 -32.31
CA ALA A 365 -2.64 -24.95 -33.18
C ALA A 365 -4.07 -24.77 -32.61
N GLY A 366 -4.20 -24.54 -31.31
CA GLY A 366 -5.47 -24.27 -30.59
C GLY A 366 -6.05 -25.46 -29.84
N ASN A 367 -5.26 -26.51 -29.66
CA ASN A 367 -5.64 -27.71 -28.91
C ASN A 367 -4.55 -28.10 -27.89
N GLY A 368 -3.75 -27.13 -27.45
CA GLY A 368 -2.57 -27.34 -26.61
C GLY A 368 -1.37 -27.94 -27.36
N THR A 369 -1.41 -28.03 -28.70
CA THR A 369 -0.25 -28.43 -29.51
C THR A 369 0.36 -27.25 -30.26
N PHE A 370 1.68 -27.27 -30.41
CA PHE A 370 2.44 -26.17 -31.00
C PHE A 370 3.19 -26.60 -32.26
N ASN A 371 3.29 -25.67 -33.20
CA ASN A 371 4.11 -25.80 -34.39
C ASN A 371 5.61 -25.79 -34.04
N ALA A 372 6.44 -26.21 -35.01
CA ALA A 372 7.88 -26.07 -34.89
C ALA A 372 8.28 -24.60 -34.70
N GLN A 373 9.32 -24.37 -33.90
CA GLN A 373 9.80 -23.03 -33.60
C GLN A 373 10.24 -22.27 -34.85
N THR A 374 9.80 -21.02 -34.95
CA THR A 374 10.43 -20.00 -35.79
C THR A 374 11.40 -19.18 -34.94
N THR A 375 12.61 -18.93 -35.45
CA THR A 375 13.68 -18.24 -34.70
C THR A 375 13.91 -16.83 -35.22
N TYR A 376 14.12 -15.89 -34.30
CA TYR A 376 14.54 -14.52 -34.59
C TYR A 376 15.86 -14.24 -33.89
N SER A 377 16.90 -13.90 -34.66
CA SER A 377 18.20 -13.54 -34.08
C SER A 377 18.07 -12.30 -33.22
N VAL A 378 18.64 -12.35 -32.03
CA VAL A 378 18.68 -11.22 -31.10
C VAL A 378 20.12 -10.98 -30.63
N GLY A 379 20.30 -10.17 -29.59
CA GLY A 379 21.59 -9.98 -28.96
C GLY A 379 22.15 -11.26 -28.33
N SER A 380 23.42 -11.20 -27.94
CA SER A 380 24.07 -12.33 -27.28
C SER A 380 23.47 -12.58 -25.90
N SER A 381 23.31 -13.86 -25.55
CA SER A 381 22.87 -14.30 -24.22
C SER A 381 21.52 -13.69 -23.81
N PRO A 382 20.43 -13.89 -24.58
CA PRO A 382 19.12 -13.39 -24.20
C PRO A 382 18.62 -14.09 -22.94
N SER A 383 18.39 -13.33 -21.87
CA SER A 383 18.13 -13.82 -20.52
C SER A 383 16.65 -13.80 -20.13
N SER A 384 15.91 -12.79 -20.61
CA SER A 384 14.50 -12.60 -20.29
C SER A 384 13.73 -12.10 -21.51
N VAL A 385 12.47 -12.54 -21.63
CA VAL A 385 11.50 -12.03 -22.61
C VAL A 385 10.25 -11.51 -21.92
N ALA A 386 9.74 -10.37 -22.40
CA ALA A 386 8.41 -9.87 -22.09
C ALA A 386 7.68 -9.58 -23.42
N VAL A 387 6.35 -9.69 -23.44
CA VAL A 387 5.56 -9.53 -24.66
C VAL A 387 4.40 -8.58 -24.40
N VAL A 388 4.42 -7.41 -25.06
CA VAL A 388 3.39 -6.37 -24.93
C VAL A 388 3.47 -5.44 -26.14
N ASP A 389 2.35 -4.81 -26.50
CA ASP A 389 2.33 -3.76 -27.52
C ASP A 389 3.02 -2.49 -26.97
N VAL A 390 4.22 -2.16 -27.47
CA VAL A 390 4.98 -0.98 -27.03
C VAL A 390 4.84 0.20 -27.99
N ASN A 391 4.18 0.03 -29.13
CA ASN A 391 4.06 1.08 -30.16
C ASN A 391 2.60 1.50 -30.43
N SER A 392 1.65 0.95 -29.68
CA SER A 392 0.21 1.20 -29.75
C SER A 392 -0.43 0.82 -31.09
N ASP A 393 0.07 -0.22 -31.76
CA ASP A 393 -0.51 -0.75 -33.00
C ASP A 393 -1.44 -1.96 -32.81
N ASN A 394 -1.69 -2.34 -31.55
CA ASN A 394 -2.46 -3.50 -31.09
C ASN A 394 -1.87 -4.85 -31.50
N LYS A 395 -0.56 -4.94 -31.63
CA LYS A 395 0.15 -6.20 -31.85
C LYS A 395 1.21 -6.35 -30.77
N PRO A 396 1.18 -7.43 -29.97
CA PRO A 396 2.18 -7.61 -28.94
C PRO A 396 3.59 -7.75 -29.53
N ASP A 397 4.49 -6.87 -29.13
CA ASP A 397 5.91 -6.86 -29.51
C ASP A 397 6.72 -7.68 -28.51
N ILE A 398 7.88 -8.19 -28.92
CA ILE A 398 8.79 -8.91 -28.02
C ILE A 398 9.87 -7.97 -27.51
N VAL A 399 9.99 -7.85 -26.19
CA VAL A 399 11.08 -7.16 -25.50
C VAL A 399 12.04 -8.17 -24.89
N VAL A 400 13.34 -8.02 -25.12
CA VAL A 400 14.37 -9.01 -24.76
C VAL A 400 15.51 -8.37 -23.96
N ALA A 401 15.84 -8.89 -22.78
CA ALA A 401 17.09 -8.55 -22.11
C ALA A 401 18.24 -9.37 -22.74
N ASN A 402 19.24 -8.71 -23.31
CA ASN A 402 20.41 -9.37 -23.91
C ASN A 402 21.61 -9.18 -23.00
N GLU A 403 21.81 -10.14 -22.09
CA GLU A 403 22.78 -10.08 -21.00
C GLU A 403 24.19 -9.81 -21.54
N GLY A 404 24.65 -10.60 -22.50
CA GLY A 404 26.02 -10.53 -23.02
C GLY A 404 26.31 -9.28 -23.86
N MET A 405 25.28 -8.52 -24.22
CA MET A 405 25.38 -7.32 -25.04
C MET A 405 25.09 -6.03 -24.28
N ASN A 406 24.65 -6.11 -23.01
CA ASN A 406 24.22 -4.95 -22.21
C ASN A 406 23.15 -4.10 -22.93
N THR A 407 22.18 -4.78 -23.55
CA THR A 407 21.08 -4.10 -24.27
C THR A 407 19.74 -4.73 -23.95
N VAL A 408 18.69 -3.91 -24.00
CA VAL A 408 17.33 -4.39 -24.22
C VAL A 408 17.01 -4.31 -25.71
N GLY A 409 16.39 -5.36 -26.22
CA GLY A 409 15.90 -5.48 -27.58
C GLY A 409 14.41 -5.32 -27.70
N VAL A 410 13.94 -4.77 -28.81
CA VAL A 410 12.52 -4.75 -29.18
C VAL A 410 12.38 -5.31 -30.59
N LEU A 411 11.59 -6.36 -30.74
CA LEU A 411 11.21 -6.94 -32.02
C LEU A 411 9.75 -6.59 -32.28
N PHE A 412 9.53 -5.70 -33.26
CA PHE A 412 8.18 -5.27 -33.60
C PHE A 412 7.40 -6.34 -34.35
N ASN A 413 6.17 -6.59 -33.94
CA ASN A 413 5.31 -7.61 -34.50
C ASN A 413 4.60 -7.11 -35.78
N ALA A 414 4.65 -7.89 -36.85
CA ALA A 414 3.93 -7.59 -38.08
C ALA A 414 2.42 -7.87 -37.96
N GLY A 415 2.00 -8.67 -36.97
CA GLY A 415 0.60 -8.99 -36.63
C GLY A 415 0.13 -10.35 -37.15
N ASN A 416 1.05 -11.19 -37.61
CA ASN A 416 0.80 -12.53 -38.14
C ASN A 416 1.75 -13.57 -37.53
N GLY A 417 2.28 -13.29 -36.34
CA GLY A 417 3.30 -14.11 -35.69
C GLY A 417 4.71 -13.96 -36.27
N THR A 418 4.93 -12.97 -37.16
CA THR A 418 6.28 -12.63 -37.65
C THR A 418 6.78 -11.32 -37.09
N PHE A 419 8.09 -11.25 -36.86
CA PHE A 419 8.73 -10.11 -36.20
C PHE A 419 9.82 -9.48 -37.06
N ASN A 420 9.93 -8.16 -36.94
CA ASN A 420 11.01 -7.38 -37.56
C ASN A 420 12.35 -7.65 -36.85
N ALA A 421 13.43 -7.20 -37.49
CA ALA A 421 14.75 -7.21 -36.87
C ALA A 421 14.74 -6.36 -35.57
N GLN A 422 15.50 -6.81 -34.58
CA GLN A 422 15.57 -6.17 -33.28
C GLN A 422 16.11 -4.73 -33.37
N THR A 423 15.42 -3.81 -32.70
CA THR A 423 15.96 -2.50 -32.31
C THR A 423 16.55 -2.59 -30.92
N THR A 424 17.74 -2.04 -30.69
CA THR A 424 18.48 -2.17 -29.41
C THR A 424 18.56 -0.85 -28.67
N TYR A 425 18.46 -0.93 -27.34
CA TYR A 425 18.64 0.17 -26.40
C TYR A 425 19.72 -0.23 -25.40
N ALA A 426 20.73 0.61 -25.23
CA ALA A 426 21.81 0.36 -24.27
C ALA A 426 21.28 0.46 -22.84
N VAL A 427 21.68 -0.49 -22.00
CA VAL A 427 21.35 -0.53 -20.57
C VAL A 427 22.62 -0.82 -19.76
N SER A 428 22.49 -0.82 -18.44
CA SER A 428 23.55 -1.19 -17.51
C SER A 428 23.99 -2.66 -17.66
N ASN A 429 25.15 -3.00 -17.09
CA ASN A 429 25.79 -4.30 -17.34
C ASN A 429 24.95 -5.50 -16.89
N ASN A 430 24.97 -6.57 -17.69
CA ASN A 430 24.29 -7.84 -17.46
C ASN A 430 22.78 -7.67 -17.16
N PRO A 431 21.97 -7.17 -18.12
CA PRO A 431 20.52 -7.16 -17.95
C PRO A 431 19.99 -8.59 -17.87
N TYR A 432 19.34 -8.93 -16.75
CA TYR A 432 18.92 -10.30 -16.46
C TYR A 432 17.42 -10.52 -16.60
N SER A 433 16.61 -9.57 -16.14
CA SER A 433 15.15 -9.65 -16.17
C SER A 433 14.56 -8.36 -16.73
N VAL A 434 13.50 -8.48 -17.52
CA VAL A 434 12.76 -7.35 -18.09
C VAL A 434 11.27 -7.48 -17.78
N ALA A 435 10.66 -6.38 -17.34
CA ALA A 435 9.23 -6.19 -17.23
C ALA A 435 8.82 -4.97 -18.06
N VAL A 436 7.58 -4.96 -18.54
CA VAL A 436 7.08 -3.86 -19.40
C VAL A 436 5.69 -3.43 -18.93
N VAL A 437 5.57 -2.18 -18.53
CA VAL A 437 4.40 -1.61 -17.84
C VAL A 437 4.49 -0.09 -17.86
N ASP A 438 3.36 0.59 -17.90
CA ASP A 438 3.33 2.05 -17.75
C ASP A 438 3.66 2.43 -16.29
N VAL A 439 4.82 3.05 -16.06
CA VAL A 439 5.25 3.47 -14.71
C VAL A 439 5.08 4.96 -14.47
N ASN A 440 4.61 5.72 -15.45
CA ASN A 440 4.46 7.18 -15.36
C ASN A 440 3.02 7.68 -15.60
N SER A 441 2.08 6.75 -15.80
CA SER A 441 0.65 6.98 -16.04
C SER A 441 0.35 7.74 -17.33
N ASP A 442 1.17 7.59 -18.37
CA ASP A 442 0.95 8.19 -19.70
C ASP A 442 0.30 7.24 -20.73
N ASN A 443 -0.09 6.04 -20.28
CA ASN A 443 -0.66 4.93 -21.05
C ASN A 443 0.28 4.34 -22.12
N LYS A 444 1.59 4.48 -21.95
CA LYS A 444 2.57 3.83 -22.82
C LYS A 444 3.41 2.89 -21.97
N PRO A 445 3.47 1.59 -22.32
CA PRO A 445 4.28 0.65 -21.56
C PRO A 445 5.77 1.03 -21.62
N ASP A 446 6.36 1.23 -20.45
CA ASP A 446 7.78 1.52 -20.23
C ASP A 446 8.55 0.23 -19.95
N ILE A 447 9.86 0.23 -20.16
CA ILE A 447 10.71 -0.94 -19.89
C ILE A 447 11.37 -0.78 -18.52
N VAL A 448 11.24 -1.79 -17.67
CA VAL A 448 11.97 -1.93 -16.40
C VAL A 448 12.91 -3.12 -16.50
N VAL A 449 14.19 -2.94 -16.20
CA VAL A 449 15.24 -3.96 -16.38
C VAL A 449 16.09 -4.13 -15.13
N ALA A 450 16.25 -5.36 -14.63
CA ALA A 450 17.20 -5.68 -13.58
C ALA A 450 18.60 -5.86 -14.19
N ASN A 451 19.57 -5.04 -13.80
CA ASN A 451 20.94 -5.11 -14.30
C ASN A 451 21.85 -5.66 -13.20
N GLU A 452 22.12 -6.95 -13.30
CA GLU A 452 22.86 -7.72 -12.30
C GLU A 452 24.25 -7.12 -12.07
N GLY A 453 24.96 -6.79 -13.15
CA GLY A 453 26.37 -6.41 -13.11
C GLY A 453 26.66 -5.04 -12.49
N LEU A 454 25.64 -4.16 -12.37
CA LEU A 454 25.76 -2.84 -11.73
C LEU A 454 24.84 -2.67 -10.52
N ASN A 455 24.22 -3.74 -10.01
CA ASN A 455 23.35 -3.71 -8.84
C ASN A 455 22.28 -2.60 -8.91
N ASN A 456 21.63 -2.47 -10.06
CA ASN A 456 20.63 -1.45 -10.29
C ASN A 456 19.43 -1.99 -11.08
N VAL A 457 18.28 -1.32 -10.94
CA VAL A 457 17.17 -1.43 -11.87
C VAL A 457 17.18 -0.22 -12.80
N GLY A 458 17.02 -0.47 -14.09
CA GLY A 458 16.84 0.54 -15.12
C GLY A 458 15.40 0.75 -15.49
N VAL A 459 15.03 2.00 -15.74
CA VAL A 459 13.73 2.39 -16.29
C VAL A 459 13.98 3.16 -17.58
N LEU A 460 13.42 2.67 -18.69
CA LEU A 460 13.45 3.32 -19.98
C LEU A 460 12.03 3.75 -20.33
N LEU A 461 11.77 5.05 -20.30
CA LEU A 461 10.45 5.59 -20.59
C LEU A 461 10.16 5.57 -22.09
N ASN A 462 8.95 5.15 -22.46
CA ASN A 462 8.50 5.03 -23.84
C ASN A 462 7.99 6.38 -24.37
N ALA A 463 8.45 6.78 -25.56
CA ALA A 463 7.97 7.98 -26.23
C ALA A 463 6.54 7.81 -26.79
N GLY A 464 6.08 6.57 -26.95
CA GLY A 464 4.72 6.19 -27.39
C GLY A 464 4.64 5.64 -28.81
N ASN A 465 5.77 5.32 -29.41
CA ASN A 465 5.87 4.73 -30.74
C ASN A 465 6.87 3.56 -30.75
N GLY A 466 7.11 2.95 -29.58
CA GLY A 466 8.11 1.91 -29.39
C GLY A 466 9.56 2.41 -29.37
N THR A 467 9.78 3.73 -29.33
CA THR A 467 11.10 4.31 -29.06
C THR A 467 11.24 4.67 -27.59
N PHE A 468 12.40 4.34 -27.01
CA PHE A 468 12.64 4.47 -25.58
C PHE A 468 13.74 5.49 -25.29
N ASN A 469 13.54 6.25 -24.22
CA ASN A 469 14.53 7.16 -23.68
C ASN A 469 15.71 6.39 -23.08
N ALA A 470 16.82 7.09 -22.85
CA ALA A 470 17.96 6.53 -22.13
C ALA A 470 17.54 6.07 -20.71
N GLN A 471 18.16 4.98 -20.25
CA GLN A 471 17.88 4.40 -18.95
C GLN A 471 18.11 5.43 -17.82
N THR A 472 17.14 5.54 -16.93
CA THR A 472 17.34 6.06 -15.57
C THR A 472 17.59 4.88 -14.64
N ALA A 473 18.69 4.91 -13.87
CA ALA A 473 19.10 3.79 -13.02
C ALA A 473 18.84 4.08 -11.54
N TYR A 474 18.30 3.09 -10.84
CA TYR A 474 18.02 3.11 -9.40
C TYR A 474 18.83 2.01 -8.72
N SER A 475 19.66 2.38 -7.76
CA SER A 475 20.46 1.41 -7.01
C SER A 475 19.56 0.49 -6.18
N VAL A 476 19.87 -0.81 -6.23
CA VAL A 476 19.19 -1.86 -5.47
C VAL A 476 20.20 -2.74 -4.73
N GLY A 477 19.75 -3.85 -4.16
CA GLY A 477 20.63 -4.86 -3.59
C GLY A 477 21.58 -5.49 -4.62
N SER A 478 22.51 -6.31 -4.15
CA SER A 478 23.50 -6.97 -5.01
C SER A 478 22.88 -8.07 -5.87
N SER A 479 23.35 -8.16 -7.12
CA SER A 479 22.91 -9.12 -8.14
C SER A 479 21.38 -9.18 -8.30
N PRO A 480 20.71 -8.08 -8.69
CA PRO A 480 19.28 -8.10 -8.97
C PRO A 480 19.00 -9.04 -10.16
N TYR A 481 18.17 -10.05 -9.92
CA TYR A 481 17.98 -11.16 -10.86
C TYR A 481 16.58 -11.16 -11.49
N SER A 482 15.56 -10.79 -10.72
CA SER A 482 14.16 -10.74 -11.18
C SER A 482 13.51 -9.43 -10.78
N VAL A 483 12.70 -8.87 -11.67
CA VAL A 483 11.87 -7.69 -11.40
C VAL A 483 10.40 -8.00 -11.67
N ALA A 484 9.54 -7.58 -10.75
CA ALA A 484 8.09 -7.50 -10.91
C ALA A 484 7.67 -6.05 -10.74
N VAL A 485 6.61 -5.63 -11.42
CA VAL A 485 6.11 -4.25 -11.36
C VAL A 485 4.60 -4.27 -11.14
N VAL A 486 4.17 -3.74 -10.00
CA VAL A 486 2.78 -3.77 -9.54
C VAL A 486 2.59 -2.71 -8.47
N ASP A 487 1.38 -2.19 -8.34
CA ASP A 487 1.03 -1.34 -7.20
C ASP A 487 1.04 -2.18 -5.92
N VAL A 488 2.13 -2.11 -5.16
CA VAL A 488 2.34 -2.96 -3.98
C VAL A 488 1.73 -2.33 -2.73
N ASN A 489 1.39 -1.04 -2.79
CA ASN A 489 0.98 -0.23 -1.65
C ASN A 489 -0.48 0.27 -1.74
N SER A 490 -1.17 -0.11 -2.82
CA SER A 490 -2.54 0.28 -3.14
C SER A 490 -2.75 1.79 -3.38
N ASP A 491 -1.74 2.50 -3.90
CA ASP A 491 -1.81 3.93 -4.27
C ASP A 491 -2.12 4.19 -5.75
N ASN A 492 -2.37 3.12 -6.52
CA ASN A 492 -2.60 3.06 -7.96
C ASN A 492 -1.38 3.46 -8.82
N LYS A 493 -0.16 3.33 -8.30
CA LYS A 493 1.07 3.54 -9.07
C LYS A 493 1.88 2.24 -9.06
N PRO A 494 2.25 1.70 -10.23
CA PRO A 494 3.06 0.49 -10.26
C PRO A 494 4.44 0.72 -9.63
N ASP A 495 4.72 -0.01 -8.57
CA ASP A 495 5.99 -0.03 -7.83
C ASP A 495 6.90 -1.13 -8.37
N ILE A 496 8.20 -1.01 -8.14
CA ILE A 496 9.18 -2.01 -8.56
C ILE A 496 9.51 -2.94 -7.38
N VAL A 497 9.37 -4.25 -7.59
CA VAL A 497 9.77 -5.30 -6.65
C VAL A 497 10.91 -6.12 -7.27
N VAL A 498 12.02 -6.29 -6.55
CA VAL A 498 13.27 -6.85 -7.10
C VAL A 498 13.79 -7.97 -6.21
N ALA A 499 14.06 -9.14 -6.79
CA ALA A 499 14.82 -10.20 -6.12
C ALA A 499 16.33 -9.92 -6.25
N ASN A 500 16.99 -9.59 -5.14
CA ASN A 500 18.43 -9.32 -5.09
C ASN A 500 19.17 -10.57 -4.63
N GLU A 501 19.62 -11.36 -5.60
CA GLU A 501 20.21 -12.69 -5.40
C GLU A 501 21.40 -12.64 -4.44
N GLY A 502 22.30 -11.67 -4.63
CA GLY A 502 23.55 -11.56 -3.87
C GLY A 502 23.38 -10.94 -2.49
N SER A 503 22.29 -10.20 -2.25
CA SER A 503 21.98 -9.61 -0.94
C SER A 503 21.01 -10.44 -0.10
N TYR A 504 20.40 -11.49 -0.67
CA TYR A 504 19.36 -12.29 0.00
C TYR A 504 18.18 -11.45 0.48
N THR A 505 17.76 -10.50 -0.36
CA THR A 505 16.63 -9.60 -0.06
C THR A 505 15.70 -9.49 -1.25
N VAL A 506 14.43 -9.24 -0.97
CA VAL A 506 13.54 -8.57 -1.93
C VAL A 506 13.55 -7.07 -1.64
N GLY A 507 13.74 -6.27 -2.69
CA GLY A 507 13.65 -4.82 -2.66
C GLY A 507 12.33 -4.31 -3.17
N VAL A 508 11.78 -3.28 -2.53
CA VAL A 508 10.60 -2.55 -2.99
C VAL A 508 10.97 -1.09 -3.20
N LEU A 509 10.78 -0.58 -4.41
CA LEU A 509 10.98 0.83 -4.76
C LEU A 509 9.62 1.42 -5.08
N LEU A 510 9.13 2.31 -4.20
CA LEU A 510 7.83 2.94 -4.38
C LEU A 510 7.88 4.02 -5.46
N ASN A 511 6.88 4.04 -6.32
CA ASN A 511 6.76 4.96 -7.44
C ASN A 511 6.14 6.29 -7.01
N ALA A 512 6.77 7.40 -7.39
CA ALA A 512 6.22 8.73 -7.14
C ALA A 512 5.01 9.05 -8.03
N GLY A 513 4.82 8.32 -9.13
CA GLY A 513 3.71 8.43 -10.09
C GLY A 513 4.07 9.18 -11.38
N ASN A 514 5.36 9.38 -11.64
CA ASN A 514 5.88 10.07 -12.82
C ASN A 514 7.07 9.33 -13.44
N GLY A 515 7.19 8.02 -13.19
CA GLY A 515 8.33 7.20 -13.60
C GLY A 515 9.59 7.40 -12.75
N THR A 516 9.49 8.12 -11.61
CA THR A 516 10.56 8.22 -10.62
C THR A 516 10.27 7.38 -9.39
N PHE A 517 11.32 6.78 -8.83
CA PHE A 517 11.21 5.80 -7.76
C PHE A 517 12.01 6.22 -6.53
N ASN A 518 11.44 5.93 -5.36
CA ASN A 518 12.10 6.10 -4.07
C ASN A 518 13.26 5.11 -3.90
N ALA A 519 14.10 5.36 -2.90
CA ALA A 519 15.12 4.40 -2.50
C ALA A 519 14.46 3.07 -2.06
N GLN A 520 15.14 1.96 -2.36
CA GLN A 520 14.67 0.63 -2.00
C GLN A 520 14.45 0.48 -0.49
N THR A 521 13.30 -0.09 -0.12
CA THR A 521 13.12 -0.77 1.16
C THR A 521 13.41 -2.25 0.97
N ALA A 522 14.31 -2.82 1.77
CA ALA A 522 14.75 -4.21 1.63
C ALA A 522 14.14 -5.12 2.69
N TYR A 523 13.63 -6.27 2.27
CA TYR A 523 13.07 -7.32 3.10
C TYR A 523 13.95 -8.57 2.99
N ALA A 524 14.42 -9.08 4.13
CA ALA A 524 15.23 -10.29 4.15
C ALA A 524 14.38 -11.50 3.73
N VAL A 525 14.96 -12.34 2.87
CA VAL A 525 14.35 -13.58 2.38
C VAL A 525 15.32 -14.74 2.50
N GLY A 526 14.98 -15.90 1.95
CA GLY A 526 15.90 -17.03 1.81
C GLY A 526 17.13 -16.69 0.96
N THR A 527 18.11 -17.59 0.96
CA THR A 527 19.35 -17.40 0.20
C THR A 527 19.14 -17.60 -1.31
N TYR A 528 19.84 -16.81 -2.11
CA TYR A 528 19.75 -16.75 -3.58
C TYR A 528 18.30 -16.63 -4.10
N PRO A 529 17.60 -15.52 -3.80
CA PRO A 529 16.28 -15.27 -4.39
C PRO A 529 16.41 -15.01 -5.89
N TYR A 530 15.85 -15.89 -6.72
CA TYR A 530 15.94 -15.85 -8.19
C TYR A 530 14.70 -15.31 -8.88
N SER A 531 13.53 -15.45 -8.28
CA SER A 531 12.28 -15.02 -8.91
C SER A 531 11.34 -14.43 -7.88
N VAL A 532 10.66 -13.35 -8.25
CA VAL A 532 9.63 -12.71 -7.44
C VAL A 532 8.33 -12.59 -8.23
N ALA A 533 7.22 -12.92 -7.57
CA ALA A 533 5.87 -12.67 -8.02
C ALA A 533 5.14 -11.88 -6.92
N VAL A 534 4.15 -11.08 -7.31
CA VAL A 534 3.41 -10.23 -6.38
C VAL A 534 1.93 -10.36 -6.66
N VAL A 535 1.17 -10.83 -5.67
CA VAL A 535 -0.26 -11.15 -5.78
C VAL A 535 -0.83 -11.32 -4.38
N ASP A 536 -2.10 -10.99 -4.19
CA ASP A 536 -2.82 -11.30 -2.95
C ASP A 536 -3.02 -12.83 -2.83
N VAL A 537 -2.35 -13.47 -1.88
CA VAL A 537 -2.46 -14.91 -1.63
C VAL A 537 -3.32 -15.25 -0.40
N ASN A 538 -3.80 -14.25 0.33
CA ASN A 538 -4.58 -14.44 1.55
C ASN A 538 -6.01 -13.87 1.47
N SER A 539 -6.38 -13.29 0.32
CA SER A 539 -7.65 -12.66 0.02
C SER A 539 -7.99 -11.42 0.87
N ASP A 540 -6.99 -10.66 1.31
CA ASP A 540 -7.17 -9.40 2.05
C ASP A 540 -7.19 -8.14 1.15
N ASN A 541 -7.07 -8.33 -0.18
CA ASN A 541 -6.95 -7.31 -1.22
C ASN A 541 -5.67 -6.46 -1.14
N LYS A 542 -4.63 -6.95 -0.47
CA LYS A 542 -3.30 -6.36 -0.50
C LYS A 542 -2.34 -7.31 -1.21
N PRO A 543 -1.53 -6.83 -2.16
CA PRO A 543 -0.59 -7.72 -2.84
C PRO A 543 0.52 -8.20 -1.90
N ASP A 544 0.68 -9.53 -1.83
CA ASP A 544 1.74 -10.21 -1.10
C ASP A 544 2.93 -10.52 -2.00
N ILE A 545 4.11 -10.75 -1.43
CA ILE A 545 5.31 -11.10 -2.20
C ILE A 545 5.59 -12.61 -2.08
N VAL A 546 5.74 -13.27 -3.22
CA VAL A 546 6.14 -14.68 -3.35
C VAL A 546 7.52 -14.77 -4.01
N VAL A 547 8.45 -15.52 -3.41
CA VAL A 547 9.87 -15.52 -3.79
C VAL A 547 10.41 -16.93 -3.94
N ALA A 548 11.05 -17.24 -5.07
CA ALA A 548 11.82 -18.48 -5.24
C ALA A 548 13.24 -18.31 -4.67
N ASN A 549 13.53 -18.95 -3.53
CA ASN A 549 14.83 -18.89 -2.88
C ASN A 549 15.65 -20.15 -3.24
N GLY A 550 16.46 -20.03 -4.29
CA GLY A 550 17.23 -21.13 -4.89
C GLY A 550 18.13 -21.84 -3.88
N GLY A 551 18.93 -21.09 -3.13
CA GLY A 551 19.89 -21.66 -2.18
C GLY A 551 19.25 -22.31 -0.96
N SER A 552 18.04 -21.87 -0.60
CA SER A 552 17.32 -22.40 0.56
C SER A 552 16.37 -23.55 0.18
N ASN A 553 16.16 -23.82 -1.11
CA ASN A 553 15.16 -24.79 -1.60
C ASN A 553 13.75 -24.51 -1.07
N THR A 554 13.36 -23.24 -1.06
CA THR A 554 12.06 -22.80 -0.52
C THR A 554 11.39 -21.76 -1.40
N ILE A 555 10.06 -21.78 -1.43
CA ILE A 555 9.28 -20.59 -1.76
C ILE A 555 9.06 -19.77 -0.48
N GLY A 556 9.33 -18.47 -0.54
CA GLY A 556 9.03 -17.51 0.50
C GLY A 556 7.76 -16.74 0.23
N VAL A 557 6.93 -16.55 1.26
CA VAL A 557 5.73 -15.73 1.20
C VAL A 557 5.82 -14.65 2.26
N LEU A 558 5.80 -13.38 1.86
CA LEU A 558 5.75 -12.22 2.73
C LEU A 558 4.36 -11.60 2.59
N LEU A 559 3.55 -11.73 3.65
CA LEU A 559 2.20 -11.20 3.63
C LEU A 559 2.21 -9.70 3.92
N HIS A 560 1.38 -8.96 3.18
CA HIS A 560 1.16 -7.55 3.39
C HIS A 560 0.32 -7.35 4.66
N CYS A 561 0.77 -6.44 5.52
CA CYS A 561 0.13 -5.99 6.75
C CYS A 561 -0.20 -4.48 6.62
#